data_AF-A0A1Y5FTE1-F1
#
_entry.id   AF-A0A1Y5FTE1-F1
#
_cell.length_a   1.000
_cell.length_b   1.000
_cell.length_c   1.000
_cell.angle_alpha   90.00
_cell.angle_beta   90.00
_cell.angle_gamma   90.00
#
_symmetry.space_group_name_H-M   'P 1'
#
loop_
_entity.id
_entity.type
_entity.pdbx_description
1 polymer ?
#
loop_
_entity_poly.entity_id
_entity_poly.type
_entity_poly.pdbx_seq_one_letter_code
_entity_poly.pdbx_strand_id
1 'polypeptide(L)' 'MGDHTTAFIDSPTIGNVCFDLDDWGALFTTGRDHVAGKAEAEGKAMKQMINTQWIYPPSAASTPEEIFAFVSFEQEGKAA' A
#
# COMPACT_ATOMS: atom_id res chain seq x y z
N MET A 1 25.99 -2.91 -17.67
CA MET A 1 25.71 -2.23 -16.38
C MET A 1 24.39 -1.49 -16.58
N GLY A 2 23.26 -2.19 -16.40
CA GLY A 2 21.95 -1.56 -16.53
C GLY A 2 21.69 -0.73 -15.28
N ASP A 3 21.28 0.51 -15.44
CA ASP A 3 20.91 1.38 -14.33
C ASP A 3 19.60 0.88 -13.71
N HIS A 4 19.71 0.02 -12.72
CA HIS A 4 18.57 -0.49 -11.95
C HIS A 4 17.91 0.60 -11.10
N THR A 5 18.51 1.79 -11.00
CA THR A 5 17.99 2.91 -10.20
C THR A 5 16.80 3.59 -10.89
N THR A 6 16.84 3.69 -12.22
CA THR A 6 15.81 4.41 -13.02
C THR A 6 14.45 3.71 -12.98
N ALA A 7 14.42 2.38 -12.91
CA ALA A 7 13.17 1.62 -12.83
C ALA A 7 12.40 1.87 -11.50
N PHE A 8 13.09 2.24 -10.42
CA PHE A 8 12.46 2.51 -9.13
C PHE A 8 11.86 3.93 -9.04
N ILE A 9 12.45 4.92 -9.73
CA ILE A 9 11.99 6.31 -9.67
C ILE A 9 10.78 6.60 -10.59
N ASP A 10 10.60 5.80 -11.64
CA ASP A 10 9.48 5.94 -12.59
C ASP A 10 8.35 4.93 -12.34
N SER A 11 8.41 4.16 -11.25
CA SER A 11 7.34 3.21 -10.91
C SER A 11 6.09 3.95 -10.41
N PRO A 12 4.92 3.82 -11.07
CA PRO A 12 3.69 4.51 -10.69
C PRO A 12 3.14 4.06 -9.32
N THR A 13 3.72 3.02 -8.72
CA THR A 13 3.31 2.44 -7.43
C THR A 13 4.13 2.91 -6.22
N ILE A 14 5.25 3.61 -6.43
CA ILE A 14 6.05 4.17 -5.33
C ILE A 14 5.46 5.52 -4.89
N GLY A 15 4.97 5.61 -3.65
CA GLY A 15 4.46 6.86 -3.05
C GLY A 15 3.06 6.80 -2.45
N ASN A 16 2.53 5.62 -2.09
CA ASN A 16 1.23 5.56 -1.41
C ASN A 16 1.34 6.19 -0.01
N VAL A 17 0.61 7.28 0.20
CA VAL A 17 0.55 8.01 1.47
C VAL A 17 -0.89 8.08 1.94
N CYS A 18 -1.09 7.86 3.23
CA CYS A 18 -2.37 8.05 3.88
C CYS A 18 -2.23 9.10 4.98
N PHE A 19 -3.01 10.18 4.89
CA PHE A 19 -3.07 11.26 5.87
C PHE A 19 -4.41 11.22 6.60
N ASP A 20 -4.40 10.87 7.90
CA ASP A 20 -5.60 10.81 8.73
C ASP A 20 -5.89 12.17 9.36
N LEU A 21 -7.15 12.59 9.28
CA LEU A 21 -7.69 13.84 9.85
C LEU A 21 -8.65 13.56 11.00
N ASP A 22 -8.52 12.41 11.65
CA ASP A 22 -9.37 11.93 12.73
C ASP A 22 -10.85 11.87 12.31
N ASP A 23 -11.73 12.62 12.98
CA ASP A 23 -13.17 12.62 12.71
C ASP A 23 -13.54 13.19 11.34
N TRP A 24 -12.61 13.89 10.67
CA TRP A 24 -12.83 14.49 9.35
C TRP A 24 -12.48 13.53 8.20
N GLY A 25 -12.10 12.28 8.51
CA GLY A 25 -11.77 11.25 7.53
C GLY A 25 -10.28 11.15 7.24
N ALA A 26 -9.91 10.71 6.04
CA ALA A 26 -8.51 10.65 5.63
C ALA A 26 -8.34 10.91 4.12
N LEU A 27 -7.14 11.33 3.72
CA LEU A 27 -6.73 11.48 2.34
C LEU A 27 -5.74 10.37 1.98
N PHE A 28 -6.08 9.56 0.98
CA PHE A 28 -5.21 8.55 0.41
C PHE A 28 -4.78 8.96 -1.00
N THR A 29 -3.47 9.00 -1.22
CA THR A 29 -2.84 9.42 -2.48
C THR A 29 -1.96 8.29 -3.00
N THR A 30 -1.93 8.11 -4.31
CA THR A 30 -1.08 7.12 -4.98
C THR A 30 -0.06 7.81 -5.89
N GLY A 31 1.08 7.17 -6.08
CA GLY A 31 2.16 7.68 -6.93
C GLY A 31 2.88 8.89 -6.34
N ARG A 32 3.88 9.37 -7.07
CA ARG A 32 4.84 10.39 -6.60
C ARG A 32 4.25 11.81 -6.55
N ASP A 33 3.26 12.09 -7.40
CA ASP A 33 2.62 13.40 -7.48
C ASP A 33 1.54 13.61 -6.41
N HIS A 34 1.32 12.60 -5.55
CA HIS A 34 0.36 12.63 -4.44
C HIS A 34 -1.03 13.14 -4.84
N VAL A 35 -1.49 12.74 -6.03
CA VAL A 35 -2.83 13.09 -6.50
C VAL A 35 -3.86 12.44 -5.58
N ALA A 36 -4.84 13.24 -5.16
CA ALA A 36 -5.93 12.80 -4.30
C ALA A 36 -6.73 11.68 -4.98
N GLY A 37 -6.63 10.46 -4.44
CA GLY A 37 -7.35 9.29 -4.96
C GLY A 37 -8.63 9.00 -4.20
N LYS A 38 -8.54 8.94 -2.85
CA LYS A 38 -9.69 8.72 -1.95
C LYS A 38 -9.65 9.74 -0.81
N ALA A 39 -10.80 10.30 -0.44
CA ALA A 39 -10.90 11.33 0.58
C ALA A 39 -11.98 11.01 1.64
N GLU A 40 -12.01 11.77 2.73
CA GLU A 40 -13.01 11.71 3.79
C GLU A 40 -13.23 10.27 4.31
N ALA A 41 -14.47 9.79 4.33
CA ALA A 41 -14.83 8.45 4.81
C ALA A 41 -14.20 7.33 3.96
N GLU A 42 -14.07 7.54 2.65
CA GLU A 42 -13.47 6.54 1.76
C GLU A 42 -11.98 6.38 2.04
N GLY A 43 -11.27 7.49 2.24
CA GLY A 43 -9.87 7.46 2.67
C GLY A 43 -9.71 6.86 4.07
N LYS A 44 -10.64 7.12 5.00
CA LYS A 44 -10.62 6.53 6.35
C LYS A 44 -10.78 5.01 6.30
N ALA A 45 -11.69 4.51 5.48
CA ALA A 45 -11.88 3.07 5.25
C ALA A 45 -10.63 2.44 4.63
N MET A 46 -10.01 3.12 3.66
CA MET A 46 -8.75 2.69 3.04
C MET A 46 -7.63 2.57 4.09
N LYS A 47 -7.49 3.59 4.97
CA LYS A 47 -6.52 3.57 6.07
C LYS A 47 -6.75 2.40 7.03
N GLN A 48 -8.01 2.16 7.41
CA GLN A 48 -8.35 1.05 8.29
C GLN A 48 -7.93 -0.29 7.69
N MET A 49 -8.20 -0.52 6.40
CA MET A 49 -7.76 -1.74 5.71
C MET A 49 -6.23 -1.85 5.70
N ILE A 50 -5.51 -0.78 5.35
CA ILE A 50 -4.03 -0.76 5.37
C ILE A 50 -3.50 -1.12 6.77
N ASN A 51 -4.01 -0.46 7.81
CA ASN A 51 -3.55 -0.61 9.19
C ASN A 51 -3.95 -1.92 9.84
N THR A 52 -4.90 -2.68 9.30
CA THR A 52 -5.38 -3.91 9.95
C THR A 52 -5.11 -5.17 9.13
N GLN A 53 -4.98 -5.05 7.82
CA GLN A 53 -4.88 -6.19 6.91
C GLN A 53 -3.56 -6.22 6.13
N TRP A 54 -2.94 -5.07 5.86
CA TRP A 54 -1.80 -5.00 4.93
C TRP A 54 -0.45 -4.83 5.63
N ILE A 55 -0.38 -4.01 6.69
CA ILE A 55 0.90 -3.68 7.34
C ILE A 55 1.27 -4.71 8.42
N TYR A 56 0.29 -5.32 9.08
CA TYR A 56 0.56 -6.26 10.16
C TYR A 56 0.38 -7.71 9.73
N PRO A 57 1.19 -8.63 10.27
CA PRO A 57 0.95 -10.05 10.08
C PRO A 57 -0.43 -10.44 10.65
N PRO A 58 -1.07 -11.50 10.11
CA PRO A 58 -2.42 -11.93 10.54
C PRO A 58 -2.53 -12.24 12.03
N SER A 59 -1.42 -12.65 12.65
CA SER A 59 -1.30 -12.88 14.08
C SER A 59 0.08 -12.47 14.57
N ALA A 60 0.15 -11.89 15.76
CA ALA A 60 1.41 -11.57 16.43
C ALA A 60 2.21 -12.82 16.85
N ALA A 61 1.57 -14.00 16.88
CA ALA A 61 2.20 -15.26 17.20
C ALA A 61 2.71 -16.05 15.97
N SER A 62 2.43 -15.58 14.75
CA SER A 62 2.84 -16.26 13.52
C SER A 62 4.35 -16.30 13.36
N THR A 63 4.88 -17.39 12.81
CA THR A 63 6.31 -17.49 12.48
C THR A 63 6.63 -16.69 11.21
N PRO A 64 7.90 -16.32 10.98
CA PRO A 64 8.31 -15.67 9.73
C PRO A 64 7.89 -16.45 8.48
N GLU A 65 8.02 -17.78 8.48
CA GLU A 65 7.65 -18.64 7.35
C GLU A 65 6.16 -18.55 7.02
N GLU A 66 5.30 -18.56 8.04
CA GLU A 66 3.85 -18.40 7.88
C GLU A 66 3.49 -17.01 7.35
N ILE A 67 4.18 -15.97 7.82
CA ILE A 67 4.02 -14.60 7.34
C ILE A 67 4.42 -14.49 5.87
N PHE A 68 5.57 -15.04 5.47
CA PHE A 68 6.02 -15.01 4.09
C PHE A 68 5.11 -15.82 3.16
N ALA A 69 4.60 -16.96 3.61
CA ALA A 69 3.63 -17.73 2.85
C ALA A 69 2.32 -16.95 2.62
N PHE A 70 1.90 -16.14 3.60
CA PHE A 70 0.70 -15.29 3.50
C PHE A 70 0.89 -14.08 2.58
N VAL A 71 2.04 -13.38 2.67
CA VAL A 71 2.30 -12.13 1.93
C VAL A 71 2.77 -12.38 0.49
N SER A 72 3.07 -13.63 0.12
CA SER A 72 3.43 -14.02 -1.25
C SER A 72 2.19 -13.97 -2.16
N PHE A 73 1.80 -12.76 -2.57
CA PHE A 73 0.87 -12.57 -3.67
C PHE A 73 1.51 -13.08 -4.97
N GLU A 74 0.89 -14.06 -5.62
CA GLU A 74 1.23 -14.38 -7.01
C GLU A 74 0.88 -13.17 -7.88
N GLN A 75 1.87 -12.62 -8.56
CA GLN A 75 1.63 -11.65 -9.62
C GLN A 75 1.02 -12.37 -10.83
N GLU A 76 -0.31 -12.51 -10.85
CA GLU A 76 -0.98 -12.77 -12.12
C GLU A 76 -0.94 -11.49 -12.97
N GLY A 77 -0.14 -11.56 -14.03
CA GLY A 77 0.09 -10.46 -14.94
C GLY A 77 -1.22 -9.93 -15.54
N LYS A 78 -1.51 -8.66 -15.27
CA LYS A 78 -2.45 -7.89 -16.09
C LYS A 78 -1.66 -7.14 -17.17
N ALA A 79 -1.27 -7.89 -18.18
CA ALA A 79 -1.05 -7.34 -19.51
C ALA A 79 -2.43 -7.02 -20.12
N ALA A 80 -2.67 -5.76 -20.44
CA ALA A 80 -3.66 -5.31 -21.42
C ALA A 80 -3.23 -3.94 -21.94
#